data_AF-A0A847QSD8-F1
#
_entry.id   AF-A0A847QSD8-F1
#
_cell.length_a   1.000
_cell.length_b   1.000
_cell.length_c   1.000
_cell.angle_alpha   90.00
_cell.angle_beta   90.00
_cell.angle_gamma   90.00
#
_symmetry.space_group_name_H-M   'P 1'
#
loop_
_entity.id
_entity.type
_entity.pdbx_description
1 polymer ?
#
loop_
_entity_poly.entity_id
_entity_poly.type
_entity_poly.pdbx_seq_one_letter_code
_entity_poly.pdbx_strand_id
1 'polypeptide(L)' 'MRPPYGEPNPSMAPVMSDYRRTLMLVMPAIRHGLRETRPVSVKHAVTEAALVAYLLGQGYDFHQALRIVEYWERYESFPM' A
#
# COMPACT_ATOMS: atom_id res chain seq x y z
N MET A 1 3.72 10.49 25.89
CA MET A 1 3.19 9.16 25.51
C MET A 1 4.35 8.29 25.07
N ARG A 2 4.62 7.17 25.75
CA ARG A 2 5.60 6.16 25.31
C ARG A 2 4.98 5.36 24.15
N PRO A 3 5.75 4.94 23.13
CA PRO A 3 5.25 3.98 22.14
C PRO A 3 4.90 2.65 22.84
N PRO A 4 3.82 1.96 22.43
CA PRO A 4 3.42 0.67 23.03
C PRO A 4 4.38 -0.49 22.65
N TYR A 5 5.33 -0.24 21.76
CA TYR A 5 6.38 -1.19 21.40
C TYR A 5 7.69 -0.73 22.06
N GLY A 6 8.34 -1.63 22.78
CA GLY A 6 9.58 -1.33 23.51
C GLY A 6 10.65 -0.66 22.64
N GLU A 7 11.59 0.02 23.29
CA GLU A 7 12.74 0.68 22.66
C GLU A 7 13.29 -0.20 21.52
N PRO A 8 13.42 0.32 20.29
CA PRO A 8 13.87 -0.48 19.16
C PRO A 8 15.25 -1.06 19.49
N ASN A 9 15.36 -2.39 19.42
CA ASN A 9 16.63 -3.09 19.63
C ASN A 9 17.67 -2.50 18.65
N PRO A 10 18.79 -1.93 19.11
CA PRO A 10 19.77 -1.30 18.23
C PRO A 10 20.36 -2.26 17.19
N SER A 11 20.31 -3.58 17.44
CA SER A 11 20.70 -4.62 16.48
C SER A 11 19.68 -4.85 15.35
N MET A 12 18.45 -4.34 15.49
CA MET A 12 17.38 -4.36 14.47
C MET A 12 17.42 -3.12 13.55
N ALA A 13 18.21 -2.11 13.92
CA ALA A 13 18.30 -0.82 13.24
C ALA A 13 18.80 -0.84 11.76
N PRO A 14 19.45 -1.89 11.21
CA PRO A 14 19.78 -1.89 9.78
C PRO A 14 18.75 -2.57 8.87
N VAL A 15 17.70 -3.21 9.40
CA VAL A 15 16.79 -4.04 8.57
C VAL A 15 15.48 -3.33 8.22
N MET A 16 15.02 -2.38 9.05
CA MET A 16 13.80 -1.63 8.76
C MET A 16 14.13 -0.47 7.82
N SER A 17 13.59 -0.48 6.61
CA SER A 17 13.56 0.72 5.77
C SER A 17 12.99 1.89 6.58
N ASP A 18 13.64 3.05 6.54
CA ASP A 18 13.16 4.29 7.17
C ASP A 18 11.64 4.42 6.93
N TYR A 19 10.84 4.38 8.00
CA TYR A 19 9.38 4.36 7.89
C TYR A 19 8.85 5.53 7.06
N ARG A 20 9.58 6.67 7.04
CA ARG A 20 9.24 7.83 6.22
C ARG A 20 9.37 7.51 4.74
N ARG A 21 10.43 6.81 4.34
CA ARG A 21 10.62 6.35 2.95
C ARG A 21 9.55 5.35 2.57
N THR A 22 9.25 4.38 3.43
CA THR A 22 8.17 3.42 3.20
C THR A 22 6.84 4.14 3.03
N LEU A 23 6.53 5.11 3.90
CA LEU A 23 5.31 5.91 3.80
C LEU A 23 5.25 6.70 2.49
N MET A 24 6.34 7.36 2.08
CA MET A 24 6.40 8.07 0.80
C MET A 24 6.15 7.16 -0.40
N LEU A 25 6.67 5.93 -0.37
CA LEU A 25 6.48 4.96 -1.45
C LEU A 25 5.01 4.51 -1.56
N VAL A 26 4.33 4.24 -0.44
CA VAL A 26 2.95 3.72 -0.46
C VAL A 26 1.89 4.82 -0.52
N MET A 27 2.21 6.08 -0.21
CA MET A 27 1.21 7.16 -0.21
C MET A 27 0.44 7.35 -1.51
N PRO A 28 1.05 7.20 -2.71
CA PRO A 28 0.29 7.24 -3.96
C PRO A 28 -0.84 6.20 -4.01
N ALA A 29 -0.59 4.96 -3.57
CA ALA A 29 -1.59 3.90 -3.52
C ALA A 29 -2.73 4.22 -2.55
N ILE A 30 -2.39 4.69 -1.34
CA ILE A 30 -3.39 5.08 -0.33
C ILE A 30 -4.25 6.24 -0.83
N ARG A 31 -3.63 7.25 -1.45
CA ARG A 31 -4.35 8.40 -2.01
C ARG A 31 -5.24 8.00 -3.19
N HIS A 32 -4.81 7.05 -4.00
CA HIS A 32 -5.61 6.51 -5.09
C HIS A 32 -6.86 5.82 -4.55
N GLY A 33 -6.69 4.79 -3.72
CA GLY A 33 -7.83 4.07 -3.13
C GLY A 33 -8.81 4.99 -2.39
N LEU A 34 -8.32 5.99 -1.65
CA LEU A 34 -9.19 6.97 -0.98
C LEU A 34 -10.04 7.81 -1.96
N ARG A 35 -9.57 8.10 -3.16
CA ARG A 35 -10.37 8.80 -4.19
C ARG A 35 -11.48 7.91 -4.74
N GLU A 36 -11.19 6.62 -4.88
CA GLU A 36 -12.12 5.60 -5.35
C GLU A 36 -13.17 5.21 -4.29
N THR A 37 -12.99 5.51 -3.00
CA THR A 37 -14.00 5.19 -1.95
C THR A 37 -15.39 5.80 -2.13
N ARG A 38 -15.57 6.77 -3.03
CA ARG A 38 -16.89 7.34 -3.35
C ARG A 38 -17.62 6.56 -4.44
N PRO A 39 -16.98 6.19 -5.56
CA PRO A 39 -17.57 5.29 -6.55
C PRO A 39 -17.62 3.82 -6.12
N VAL A 40 -16.69 3.34 -5.28
CA VAL A 40 -16.62 1.93 -4.85
C VAL A 40 -16.63 1.74 -3.32
N SER A 41 -16.85 0.50 -2.86
CA SER A 41 -16.85 0.20 -1.42
C SER A 41 -15.47 0.39 -0.77
N VAL A 42 -15.44 0.70 0.54
CA VAL A 42 -14.19 0.78 1.34
C VAL A 42 -13.35 -0.49 1.22
N LYS A 43 -14.01 -1.66 1.15
CA LYS A 43 -13.33 -2.94 0.97
C LYS A 43 -12.50 -2.95 -0.32
N HIS A 44 -13.09 -2.51 -1.43
CA HIS A 44 -12.42 -2.45 -2.72
C HIS A 44 -11.18 -1.53 -2.64
N ALA A 45 -11.36 -0.29 -2.22
CA ALA A 45 -10.29 0.70 -2.11
C ALA A 45 -9.10 0.23 -1.24
N VAL A 46 -9.38 -0.46 -0.13
CA VAL A 46 -8.33 -1.01 0.74
C VAL A 46 -7.63 -2.20 0.08
N THR A 47 -8.37 -3.07 -0.61
CA THR A 47 -7.78 -4.20 -1.35
C THR A 47 -6.85 -3.70 -2.45
N GLU A 48 -7.29 -2.74 -3.24
CA GLU A 48 -6.50 -2.13 -4.32
C GLU A 48 -5.20 -1.51 -3.78
N ALA A 49 -5.30 -0.67 -2.74
CA ALA A 49 -4.14 -0.04 -2.11
C ALA A 49 -3.14 -1.08 -1.55
N ALA A 50 -3.62 -2.19 -1.00
CA ALA A 50 -2.78 -3.26 -0.49
C ALA A 50 -2.05 -4.02 -1.61
N LEU A 51 -2.73 -4.29 -2.74
CA LEU A 51 -2.15 -4.96 -3.90
C LEU A 51 -1.09 -4.07 -4.57
N VAL A 52 -1.36 -2.77 -4.74
CA VAL A 52 -0.38 -1.81 -5.26
C VAL A 52 0.85 -1.76 -4.34
N ALA A 53 0.66 -1.67 -3.02
CA ALA A 53 1.76 -1.67 -2.05
C ALA A 53 2.61 -2.95 -2.11
N TYR A 54 1.99 -4.12 -2.34
CA TYR A 54 2.71 -5.37 -2.54
C TYR A 54 3.62 -5.32 -3.78
N LEU A 55 3.11 -4.82 -4.91
CA LEU A 55 3.88 -4.70 -6.14
C LEU A 55 5.01 -3.66 -6.04
N LEU A 56 4.79 -2.55 -5.32
CA LEU A 56 5.88 -1.62 -4.99
C LEU A 56 7.02 -2.34 -4.25
N GLY A 57 6.69 -3.24 -3.32
CA GLY A 57 7.67 -4.07 -2.61
C GLY A 57 8.39 -5.09 -3.49
N GLN A 58 7.80 -5.47 -4.64
CA GLN A 58 8.42 -6.34 -5.66
C GLN A 58 9.32 -5.56 -6.64
N GLY A 59 9.39 -4.23 -6.54
CA GLY A 59 10.25 -3.38 -7.36
C GLY A 59 9.55 -2.74 -8.56
N TYR A 60 8.23 -2.86 -8.68
CA TYR A 60 7.45 -2.10 -9.68
C TYR A 60 7.34 -0.63 -9.28
N ASP A 61 7.30 0.28 -10.25
CA ASP A 61 6.89 1.66 -9.98
C ASP A 61 5.38 1.77 -9.77
N PHE A 62 4.92 2.90 -9.22
CA PHE A 62 3.50 3.10 -8.90
C PHE A 62 2.57 2.95 -10.11
N HIS A 63 2.94 3.47 -11.28
CA HIS A 63 2.09 3.41 -12.47
C HIS A 63 2.05 1.99 -13.06
N GLN A 64 3.15 1.26 -12.99
CA GLN A 64 3.17 -0.16 -13.33
C GLN A 64 2.27 -0.97 -12.39
N ALA A 65 2.45 -0.78 -11.08
CA ALA A 65 1.69 -1.49 -10.05
C ALA A 65 0.19 -1.21 -10.18
N LEU A 66 -0.21 0.05 -10.35
CA LEU A 66 -1.61 0.44 -10.50
C LEU A 66 -2.25 -0.23 -11.73
N ARG A 67 -1.61 -0.15 -12.90
CA ARG A 67 -2.15 -0.79 -14.12
C ARG A 67 -2.31 -2.29 -14.01
N ILE A 68 -1.41 -2.97 -13.28
CA ILE A 68 -1.52 -4.41 -13.05
C ILE A 68 -2.75 -4.70 -12.19
N VAL A 69 -2.97 -3.91 -11.13
CA VAL A 69 -4.13 -4.08 -10.23
C VAL A 69 -5.44 -3.78 -10.95
N GLU A 70 -5.53 -2.65 -11.66
CA GLU A 70 -6.69 -2.29 -12.50
C GLU A 70 -7.01 -3.38 -13.54
N TYR A 71 -5.98 -4.06 -14.08
CA TYR A 71 -6.17 -5.17 -15.02
C TYR A 71 -6.77 -6.44 -14.36
N TRP A 72 -6.57 -6.65 -13.06
CA TRP A 72 -7.17 -7.77 -12.33
C TRP A 72 -8.64 -7.55 -11.97
N GLU A 73 -9.10 -6.31 -12.01
CA GLU A 73 -10.47 -5.98 -11.69
C GLU A 73 -11.43 -6.41 -12.79
N ARG A 74 -12.60 -6.90 -12.38
CA ARG A 74 -13.76 -7.18 -13.23
C ARG A 74 -14.96 -6.48 -12.64
N TYR A 75 -15.52 -5.53 -13.38
CA TYR A 75 -16.67 -4.73 -12.95
C TYR A 75 -16.46 -4.04 -11.59
N GLU A 76 -15.35 -3.32 -11.42
CA GLU A 76 -15.02 -2.63 -10.15
C GLU A 76 -14.92 -3.58 -8.95
N SER A 77 -14.54 -4.84 -9.21
CA SER A 77 -14.41 -5.87 -8.17
C SER A 77 -13.28 -6.84 -8.48
N PHE A 78 -12.60 -7.31 -7.43
CA PHE A 78 -11.64 -8.39 -7.57
C PHE A 78 -12.37 -9.74 -7.57
N PRO A 79 -12.24 -10.55 -8.63
CA PRO A 79 -12.81 -11.88 -8.67
C PRO A 79 -12.13 -12.78 -7.62
N MET A 80 -12.92 -13.41 -6.75
CA MET A 80 -12.48 -14.41 -5.77
C MET A 80 -12.98 -15.79 -6.17
#